data_AF-A0AAV9QG49-F1
#
_entry.id   AF-A0AAV9QG49-F1
#
_cell.length_a   1.000
_cell.length_b   1.000
_cell.length_c   1.000
_cell.angle_alpha   90.00
_cell.angle_beta   90.00
_cell.angle_gamma   90.00
#
_symmetry.space_group_name_H-M   'P 1'
#
loop_
_entity.id
_entity.type
_entity.pdbx_description
1 polymer ?
#
loop_
_entity_poly.entity_id
_entity_poly.type
_entity_poly.pdbx_seq_one_letter_code
_entity_poly.pdbx_strand_id
1 'polypeptide(L)'
;MENLKILGSVHVAGGSRKELTWQAFARVVHKTYIAEFPQSAWANPSVNFGVIPERERRVLIERVIQRCTEARTFAEGTPASLIENGVVVRLKLVRTAWIQNMQRGAQKSQGTEKQASGH
;
A
#
# COMPACT_ATOMS: atom_id res chain seq x y z
N MET A 1 32.47 -6.84 -4.49
CA MET A 1 31.52 -5.87 -3.90
C MET A 1 30.20 -6.60 -3.72
N GLU A 2 30.05 -7.28 -2.58
CA GLU A 2 28.86 -8.06 -2.27
C GLU A 2 28.40 -7.64 -0.89
N ASN A 3 27.29 -6.92 -0.78
CA ASN A 3 26.58 -6.74 0.50
C ASN A 3 25.23 -6.07 0.25
N LEU A 4 24.20 -6.87 -0.03
CA LEU A 4 22.79 -6.53 0.25
C LEU A 4 21.91 -7.79 0.15
N LYS A 5 22.15 -8.74 1.04
CA LYS A 5 21.24 -9.86 1.34
C LYS A 5 20.86 -9.83 2.82
N ILE A 6 20.26 -8.75 3.31
CA ILE A 6 19.60 -8.77 4.62
C ILE A 6 18.32 -7.93 4.55
N LEU A 7 17.26 -8.53 4.03
CA LEU A 7 15.92 -8.33 4.57
C LEU A 7 15.33 -9.73 4.68
N GLY A 8 15.41 -10.28 5.89
CA GLY A 8 14.94 -11.61 6.21
C GLY A 8 13.51 -11.80 5.73
N SER A 9 13.34 -12.75 4.82
CA SER A 9 12.05 -13.39 4.57
C SER A 9 11.58 -13.98 5.89
N VAL A 10 10.68 -13.28 6.58
CA VAL A 10 9.92 -13.85 7.69
C VAL A 10 9.01 -14.92 7.09
N HIS A 11 9.56 -16.12 6.96
CA HIS A 11 8.85 -17.31 6.54
C HIS A 11 7.90 -17.68 7.67
N VAL A 12 6.62 -17.29 7.54
CA VAL A 12 5.56 -17.92 8.31
C VAL A 12 4.97 -19.03 7.46
N ALA A 13 5.19 -20.24 7.94
CA ALA A 13 4.53 -21.45 7.48
C ALA A 13 2.99 -21.26 7.56
N GLY A 14 2.30 -21.52 6.45
CA GLY A 14 0.85 -21.45 6.34
C GLY A 14 0.40 -20.41 5.31
N GLY A 15 -0.09 -20.90 4.16
CA GLY A 15 -0.35 -20.13 2.94
C GLY A 15 -1.09 -18.80 3.10
N SER A 16 -0.66 -17.83 2.29
CA SER A 16 -1.42 -16.71 1.70
C SER A 16 -2.40 -15.89 2.57
N ARG A 17 -2.25 -15.84 3.90
CA ARG A 17 -3.11 -14.99 4.76
C ARG A 17 -2.47 -13.66 5.16
N LYS A 18 -1.14 -13.54 5.14
CA LYS A 18 -0.42 -12.34 5.59
C LYS A 18 -0.38 -11.18 4.58
N GLU A 19 -0.48 -11.46 3.28
CA GLU A 19 -0.54 -10.41 2.26
C GLU A 19 -1.94 -9.77 2.18
N LEU A 20 -2.98 -10.54 2.51
CA LEU A 20 -4.36 -10.06 2.57
C LEU A 20 -4.58 -9.06 3.72
N THR A 21 -3.92 -9.24 4.86
CA THR A 21 -4.11 -8.36 6.03
C THR A 21 -3.50 -6.98 5.82
N TRP A 22 -2.29 -6.90 5.26
CA TRP A 22 -1.64 -5.59 5.03
C TRP A 22 -2.43 -4.76 4.02
N GLN A 23 -2.71 -5.30 2.83
CA GLN A 23 -3.51 -4.60 1.83
C GLN A 23 -4.88 -4.19 2.37
N ALA A 24 -5.50 -5.01 3.23
CA ALA A 24 -6.73 -4.66 3.91
C ALA A 24 -6.52 -3.47 4.87
N PHE A 25 -5.48 -3.46 5.71
CA PHE A 25 -5.20 -2.32 6.59
C PHE A 25 -4.92 -1.02 5.82
N ALA A 26 -4.12 -1.08 4.77
CA ALA A 26 -3.87 0.08 3.91
C ALA A 26 -5.15 0.61 3.26
N ARG A 27 -6.05 -0.29 2.82
CA ARG A 27 -7.37 0.08 2.28
C ARG A 27 -8.29 0.70 3.33
N VAL A 28 -8.31 0.16 4.55
CA VAL A 28 -9.11 0.69 5.67
C VAL A 28 -8.60 2.07 6.06
N VAL A 29 -7.28 2.24 6.20
CA VAL A 29 -6.67 3.54 6.49
C VAL A 29 -6.93 4.52 5.35
N HIS A 30 -6.85 4.10 4.09
CA HIS A 30 -7.23 4.95 2.96
C HIS A 30 -8.70 5.39 3.05
N LYS A 31 -9.65 4.46 3.20
CA LYS A 31 -11.09 4.79 3.28
C LYS A 31 -11.41 5.74 4.44
N THR A 32 -10.82 5.52 5.61
CA THR A 32 -11.05 6.37 6.79
C THR A 32 -10.40 7.74 6.60
N TYR A 33 -9.15 7.79 6.15
CA TYR A 33 -8.43 9.04 5.95
C TYR A 33 -9.07 9.94 4.91
N ILE A 34 -9.56 9.41 3.79
CA ILE A 34 -10.22 10.23 2.76
C ILE A 34 -11.62 10.68 3.18
N ALA A 35 -12.27 9.97 4.11
CA ALA A 35 -13.55 10.40 4.67
C ALA A 35 -13.37 11.61 5.60
N GLU A 36 -12.25 11.65 6.33
CA GLU A 36 -11.86 12.79 7.18
C GLU A 36 -11.23 13.94 6.37
N PHE A 37 -10.44 13.62 5.35
CA PHE A 37 -9.65 14.56 4.54
C PHE A 37 -9.85 14.30 3.04
N PRO A 38 -11.01 14.66 2.45
CA PRO A 38 -11.30 14.36 1.04
C PRO A 38 -10.37 15.10 0.06
N GLN A 39 -9.76 16.21 0.46
CA GLN A 39 -8.83 17.01 -0.36
C GLN A 39 -7.36 16.59 -0.24
N SER A 40 -7.06 15.55 0.54
CA SER A 40 -5.70 15.07 0.76
C SER A 40 -5.08 14.51 -0.53
N ALA A 41 -3.76 14.63 -0.67
CA ALA A 41 -3.01 14.02 -1.77
C ALA A 41 -3.12 12.49 -1.77
N TRP A 42 -3.30 11.89 -0.59
CA TRP A 42 -3.58 10.47 -0.43
C TRP A 42 -4.89 10.02 -1.10
N ALA A 43 -5.89 10.90 -1.14
CA ALA A 43 -7.22 10.62 -1.67
C ALA A 43 -7.23 10.33 -3.17
N ASN A 44 -6.27 10.89 -3.92
CA ASN A 44 -6.11 10.59 -5.33
C ASN A 44 -5.24 9.34 -5.51
N PRO A 45 -5.79 8.16 -5.88
CA PRO A 45 -5.04 6.89 -5.97
C PRO A 45 -3.91 6.89 -7.00
N SER A 46 -3.90 7.83 -7.95
CA SER A 46 -2.87 7.96 -8.98
C SER A 46 -1.62 8.70 -8.49
N VAL A 47 -1.67 9.38 -7.35
CA VAL A 47 -0.53 10.13 -6.79
C VAL A 47 0.47 9.16 -6.15
N ASN A 48 1.75 9.29 -6.47
CA ASN A 48 2.78 8.46 -5.85
C ASN A 48 2.93 8.79 -4.35
N PHE A 49 3.17 7.77 -3.51
CA PHE A 49 3.36 7.97 -2.06
C PHE A 49 4.46 8.99 -1.74
N GLY A 50 5.53 9.07 -2.54
CA GLY A 50 6.61 10.05 -2.36
C GLY A 50 6.22 11.51 -2.59
N VAL A 51 5.10 11.78 -3.26
CA VAL A 51 4.60 13.14 -3.56
C VAL A 51 3.71 13.68 -2.43
N ILE A 52 3.20 12.78 -1.59
CA ILE A 52 2.36 13.15 -0.44
C ILE A 52 3.19 13.95 0.56
N PRO A 53 2.69 15.08 1.12
CA PRO A 53 3.40 15.87 2.10
C PRO A 53 3.93 15.02 3.27
N GLU A 54 5.12 15.30 3.77
CA GLU A 54 5.75 14.48 4.82
C GLU A 54 4.88 14.36 6.07
N ARG A 55 4.26 15.47 6.50
CA ARG A 55 3.34 15.47 7.66
C ARG A 55 2.19 14.48 7.46
N GLU A 56 1.60 14.46 6.27
CA GLU A 56 0.51 13.55 5.93
C GLU A 56 1.00 12.09 5.87
N ARG A 57 2.20 11.85 5.31
CA ARG A 57 2.80 10.51 5.32
C ARG A 57 3.02 9.98 6.73
N ARG A 58 3.51 10.80 7.67
CA ARG A 58 3.71 10.37 9.07
C ARG A 58 2.40 9.93 9.70
N VAL A 59 1.34 10.72 9.55
CA VAL A 59 0.01 10.37 10.07
C VAL A 59 -0.50 9.06 9.46
N LEU A 60 -0.32 8.85 8.16
CA LEU A 60 -0.71 7.59 7.50
C LEU A 60 0.10 6.40 8.02
N ILE A 61 1.42 6.56 8.19
CA ILE A 61 2.30 5.52 8.73
C ILE A 61 1.87 5.15 10.16
N GLU A 62 1.69 6.14 11.04
CA GLU A 62 1.26 5.95 12.42
C GLU A 62 -0.10 5.23 12.50
N ARG A 63 -1.08 5.66 11.69
CA ARG A 63 -2.40 5.03 11.64
C ARG A 63 -2.32 3.56 11.24
N VAL A 64 -1.44 3.19 10.30
CA VAL A 64 -1.33 1.76 9.98
C VAL A 64 -0.52 0.99 11.01
N ILE A 65 0.53 1.56 11.59
CA ILE A 65 1.25 0.94 12.70
C ILE A 65 0.25 0.61 13.83
N GLN A 66 -0.62 1.54 14.19
CA GLN A 66 -1.66 1.34 15.19
C GLN A 66 -2.55 0.13 14.85
N ARG A 67 -3.06 0.06 13.61
CA ARG A 67 -3.87 -1.08 13.15
C ARG A 67 -3.10 -2.40 13.19
N CYS A 68 -1.84 -2.41 12.79
CA CYS A 68 -1.00 -3.59 12.82
C CYS A 68 -0.69 -4.04 14.25
N THR A 69 -0.53 -3.11 15.18
CA THR A 69 -0.35 -3.38 16.61
C THR A 69 -1.63 -3.94 17.24
N GLU A 70 -2.79 -3.35 16.96
CA GLU A 70 -4.10 -3.87 17.39
C GLU A 70 -4.32 -5.31 16.92
N ALA A 71 -3.93 -5.61 15.68
CA ALA A 71 -4.02 -6.94 15.09
C ALA A 71 -2.87 -7.89 15.50
N ARG A 72 -1.95 -7.47 16.38
CA ARG A 72 -0.76 -8.23 16.82
C ARG A 72 0.05 -8.79 15.65
N THR A 73 0.24 -7.97 14.63
CA THR A 73 0.89 -8.37 13.37
C THR A 73 2.41 -8.40 13.47
N PHE A 74 2.97 -7.63 14.42
CA PHE A 74 4.41 -7.57 14.68
C PHE A 74 4.82 -8.64 15.69
N ALA A 75 6.01 -9.19 15.52
CA ALA A 75 6.59 -10.07 16.53
C ALA A 75 6.95 -9.26 17.78
N GLU A 76 6.81 -9.86 18.95
CA GLU A 76 7.21 -9.25 20.22
C GLU A 76 8.69 -8.85 20.18
N GLY A 77 8.99 -7.64 20.65
CA GLY A 77 10.36 -7.09 20.63
C GLY A 77 10.83 -6.55 19.27
N THR A 78 9.97 -6.48 18.25
CA THR A 78 10.34 -5.84 16.97
C THR A 78 10.63 -4.35 17.22
N PRO A 79 11.81 -3.84 16.86
CA PRO A 79 12.16 -2.45 17.10
C PRO A 79 11.30 -1.50 16.26
N ALA A 80 10.90 -0.37 16.85
CA ALA A 80 10.02 0.61 16.23
C ALA A 80 10.51 1.09 14.86
N SER A 81 11.83 1.29 14.70
CA SER A 81 12.41 1.70 13.42
C SER A 81 12.26 0.66 12.31
N LEU A 82 12.24 -0.64 12.64
CA LEU A 82 11.97 -1.70 11.65
C LEU A 82 10.48 -1.79 11.31
N ILE A 83 9.62 -1.58 12.30
CA ILE A 83 8.17 -1.49 12.09
C ILE A 83 7.86 -0.34 11.12
N GLU A 84 8.38 0.85 11.40
CA GLU A 84 8.16 2.05 10.60
C GLU A 84 8.67 1.87 9.17
N ASN A 85 9.92 1.43 8.99
CA ASN A 85 10.47 1.17 7.66
C ASN A 85 9.68 0.11 6.91
N GLY A 86 9.27 -0.97 7.59
CA GLY A 86 8.44 -2.02 7.02
C GLY A 86 7.08 -1.48 6.53
N VAL A 87 6.45 -0.62 7.32
CA VAL A 87 5.19 0.05 6.98
C VAL A 87 5.36 0.96 5.76
N VAL A 88 6.43 1.77 5.72
CA VAL A 88 6.73 2.67 4.60
C VAL A 88 6.91 1.88 3.30
N VAL A 89 7.71 0.82 3.32
CA VAL A 89 7.93 -0.04 2.14
C VAL A 89 6.63 -0.66 1.67
N ARG A 90 5.81 -1.18 2.59
CA ARG A 90 4.52 -1.80 2.26
C ARG A 90 3.52 -0.80 1.70
N LEU A 91 3.42 0.41 2.26
CA LEU A 91 2.57 1.48 1.72
C LEU A 91 2.97 1.86 0.29
N LYS A 92 4.27 1.98 0.01
CA LYS A 92 4.78 2.22 -1.35
C LYS A 92 4.37 1.10 -2.31
N LEU A 93 4.52 -0.17 -1.91
CA LEU A 93 4.14 -1.33 -2.73
C LEU A 93 2.64 -1.37 -3.01
N VAL A 94 1.79 -1.16 -1.99
CA VAL A 94 0.33 -1.09 -2.16
C VAL A 94 -0.04 0.01 -3.14
N ARG A 95 0.62 1.16 -3.03
CA ARG A 95 0.35 2.29 -3.92
C ARG A 95 0.75 2.01 -5.36
N THR A 96 1.93 1.44 -5.57
CA THR A 96 2.36 0.99 -6.91
C THR A 96 1.36 -0.01 -7.50
N ALA A 97 0.88 -0.96 -6.71
CA ALA A 97 -0.12 -1.93 -7.16
C ALA A 97 -1.45 -1.27 -7.56
N TRP A 98 -1.91 -0.24 -6.85
CA TRP A 98 -3.11 0.52 -7.22
C TRP A 98 -2.94 1.28 -8.54
N ILE A 99 -1.82 1.97 -8.70
CA ILE A 99 -1.49 2.70 -9.95
C ILE A 99 -1.46 1.74 -11.14
N GLN A 100 -0.76 0.60 -10.99
CA GLN A 100 -0.71 -0.43 -12.03
C GLN A 100 -2.09 -1.01 -12.34
N ASN A 101 -2.91 -1.25 -11.32
CA ASN A 101 -4.26 -1.77 -11.53
C ASN A 101 -5.16 -0.78 -12.29
N MET A 102 -5.02 0.53 -12.01
CA MET A 102 -5.74 1.57 -12.76
C MET A 102 -5.28 1.65 -14.22
N GLN A 103 -3.97 1.59 -14.47
CA GLN A 103 -3.42 1.58 -15.83
C GLN A 103 -3.90 0.37 -16.64
N ARG A 104 -3.94 -0.81 -16.03
CA ARG A 104 -4.49 -2.03 -16.67
C ARG A 104 -5.99 -1.90 -16.98
N GLY A 105 -6.77 -1.29 -16.09
CA GLY A 105 -8.20 -1.02 -16.32
C GLY A 105 -8.44 -0.01 -17.46
N ALA A 106 -7.59 1.01 -17.56
CA ALA A 106 -7.64 1.99 -18.66
C ALA A 106 -7.32 1.34 -20.02
N GLN A 107 -6.27 0.50 -20.09
CA GLN A 107 -5.94 -0.24 -21.32
C GLN A 107 -7.04 -1.20 -21.76
N LYS A 108 -7.74 -1.86 -20.82
CA LYS A 108 -8.82 -2.80 -21.16
C LYS A 108 -10.06 -2.09 -21.72
N SER A 109 -10.30 -0.84 -21.31
CA SER A 109 -11.43 -0.03 -21.78
C SER A 109 -11.18 0.62 -23.14
N GLN A 110 -9.92 0.85 -23.54
CA GLN A 110 -9.57 1.33 -24.88
C GLN A 110 -9.51 0.22 -25.95
N GLY A 111 -9.54 -1.06 -25.56
CA GLY A 111 -9.49 -2.19 -26.48
C GLY A 111 -10.83 -2.59 -27.12
N THR A 112 -11.95 -2.02 -26.67
CA THR A 112 -13.31 -2.48 -27.07
C THR A 112 -14.08 -1.48 -27.94
N GLU A 113 -13.44 -0.39 -28.41
CA GLU A 113 -14.11 0.65 -29.23
C GLU A 113 -13.61 0.69 -30.69
N LYS A 114 -12.71 -0.20 -31.10
CA LYS A 114 -12.20 -0.29 -32.49
C LYS A 114 -12.73 -1.49 -33.30
N GLN A 115 -13.89 -2.03 -32.94
CA GLN A 115 -14.54 -3.13 -33.66
C GLN A 115 -16.06 -2.92 -33.80
N ALA A 116 -16.49 -1.71 -34.15
CA ALA A 116 -17.88 -1.43 -34.52
C ALA A 116 -17.97 -0.26 -35.51
N SER A 117 -17.22 -0.32 -36.61
CA SER A 117 -17.50 0.53 -37.77
C SER A 117 -16.90 -0.13 -39.01
N GLY A 118 -17.65 -1.07 -39.57
CA GLY A 118 -17.32 -1.79 -40.78
C GLY A 118 -18.57 -2.49 -41.28
N HIS A 119 -19.47 -1.72 -41.86
CA HIS A 119 -20.58 -2.20 -42.68
C HIS A 119 -20.74 -1.24 -43.86
#